data_AF-T1K3Z9-F1
#
_entry.id   AF-T1K3Z9-F1
#
_cell.length_a   1.000
_cell.length_b   1.000
_cell.length_c   1.000
_cell.angle_alpha   90.00
_cell.angle_beta   90.00
_cell.angle_gamma   90.00
#
_symmetry.space_group_name_H-M   'P 1'
#
loop_
_entity.id
_entity.type
_entity.pdbx_description
1 polymer ?
#
loop_
_entity_poly.entity_id
_entity_poly.type
_entity_poly.pdbx_seq_one_letter_code
_entity_poly.pdbx_strand_id
1 'polypeptide(L)'
;MVNNILPFDDSDLTKMITRQINRSWNFSSKVEDKLSTELKDLIRQMLEPDANKRPTITKVLRHPWLRDTSGVTGISLTAKTSNVVGKKK
;
A
#
# COMPACT_ATOMS: atom_id res chain seq x y z
N MET A 1 12.81 2.50 4.89
CA MET A 1 11.42 2.76 5.34
C MET A 1 11.31 4.21 5.78
N VAL A 2 10.16 4.86 5.56
CA VAL A 2 10.00 6.33 5.70
C VAL A 2 10.00 6.86 7.15
N ASN A 3 9.64 6.01 8.12
CA ASN A 3 9.52 6.39 9.54
C ASN A 3 10.67 5.86 10.42
N ASN A 4 11.60 5.10 9.84
CA ASN A 4 12.71 4.41 10.53
C ASN A 4 12.31 3.61 11.80
N ILE A 5 11.03 3.25 11.93
CA ILE A 5 10.44 2.50 13.02
C ILE A 5 9.35 1.61 12.41
N LEU A 6 9.20 0.39 12.95
CA LEU A 6 8.12 -0.50 12.56
C LEU A 6 6.76 0.06 13.03
N PRO A 7 5.68 -0.07 12.24
CA PRO A 7 4.37 0.43 12.64
C PRO A 7 3.80 -0.28 13.86
N PHE A 8 4.18 -1.55 14.09
CA PHE A 8 3.75 -2.34 15.25
C PHE A 8 4.95 -3.10 15.82
N ASP A 9 5.01 -3.16 17.15
CA ASP A 9 5.98 -3.93 17.91
C ASP A 9 5.52 -5.39 18.03
N ASP A 10 6.43 -6.33 17.77
CA ASP A 10 6.20 -7.78 17.72
C ASP A 10 6.56 -8.51 19.03
N SER A 11 7.01 -7.78 20.05
CA SER A 11 7.37 -8.31 21.38
C SER A 11 6.23 -9.07 22.06
N ASP A 12 4.97 -8.72 21.76
CA ASP A 12 3.77 -9.36 22.29
C ASP A 12 2.71 -9.46 21.19
N LEU A 13 2.46 -10.68 20.72
CA LEU A 13 1.53 -10.98 19.64
C LEU A 13 0.12 -10.44 19.90
N THR A 14 -0.39 -10.57 21.13
CA THR A 14 -1.76 -10.15 21.45
C THR A 14 -1.88 -8.63 21.40
N LYS A 15 -0.87 -7.93 21.94
CA LYS A 15 -0.80 -6.47 21.85
C LYS A 15 -0.60 -6.00 20.40
N MET A 16 0.23 -6.69 19.62
CA MET A 16 0.46 -6.39 18.22
C MET A 16 -0.83 -6.47 17.41
N ILE A 17 -1.57 -7.58 17.52
CA ILE A 17 -2.85 -7.77 16.82
C ILE A 17 -3.87 -6.72 17.25
N THR A 18 -3.96 -6.43 18.55
CA THR A 18 -4.85 -5.39 19.07
C THR A 18 -4.52 -4.02 18.47
N ARG A 19 -3.23 -3.66 18.38
CA ARG A 19 -2.78 -2.41 17.76
C ARG A 19 -3.08 -2.36 16.27
N GLN A 20 -2.91 -3.47 15.54
CA GLN A 20 -3.24 -3.57 14.12
C GLN A 20 -4.74 -3.32 13.88
N ILE A 21 -5.61 -4.02 14.61
CA ILE A 21 -7.06 -3.90 14.49
C ILE A 21 -7.52 -2.47 14.82
N ASN A 22 -6.93 -1.86 15.86
CA ASN A 22 -7.27 -0.50 16.29
C ASN A 22 -6.61 0.61 15.45
N ARG A 23 -5.84 0.28 14.41
CA ARG A 23 -5.03 1.24 13.64
C ARG A 23 -4.11 2.10 14.53
N SER A 24 -3.58 1.51 15.60
CA SER A 24 -2.73 2.18 16.58
C SER A 24 -1.28 2.20 16.10
N TRP A 25 -0.99 3.09 15.16
CA TRP A 25 0.35 3.40 14.66
C TRP A 25 0.40 4.86 14.18
N ASN A 26 1.57 5.49 14.28
CA ASN A 26 1.72 6.91 14.05
C ASN A 26 3.04 7.19 13.33
N PHE A 27 3.09 8.26 12.53
CA PHE A 27 4.35 8.79 12.05
C PHE A 27 5.07 9.48 13.21
N SER A 28 6.40 9.38 13.27
CA SER A 28 7.18 10.17 14.20
C SER A 28 7.10 11.65 13.79
N SER A 29 6.93 12.55 14.75
CA SER A 29 6.89 14.00 14.51
C SER A 29 8.06 14.51 13.67
N LYS A 30 9.24 13.88 13.80
CA LYS A 30 10.46 14.23 13.04
C LYS A 30 10.33 14.04 11.52
N VAL A 31 9.51 13.08 11.09
CA VAL A 31 9.31 12.76 9.67
C VAL A 31 7.96 13.23 9.18
N GLU A 32 6.97 13.36 10.05
CA GLU A 32 5.59 13.66 9.68
C GLU A 32 5.49 14.93 8.83
N ASP A 33 6.19 16.00 9.20
CA ASP A 33 6.15 17.26 8.45
C ASP A 33 6.84 17.19 7.07
N LYS A 34 7.68 16.18 6.84
CA LYS A 34 8.43 15.99 5.59
C LYS A 34 7.71 15.07 4.60
N LEU A 35 6.68 14.34 5.04
CA LEU A 35 5.95 13.40 4.19
C LEU A 35 4.80 14.12 3.49
N SER A 36 4.66 13.88 2.18
CA SER A 36 3.52 14.37 1.43
C SER A 36 2.22 13.75 1.94
N THR A 37 1.12 14.47 1.73
CA THR A 37 -0.23 14.02 2.10
C THR A 37 -0.60 12.70 1.44
N GLU A 38 -0.21 12.52 0.18
CA GLU A 38 -0.46 11.35 -0.66
C GLU A 38 0.32 10.13 -0.16
N LEU A 39 1.56 10.32 0.29
CA LEU A 39 2.35 9.23 0.87
C LEU A 39 1.73 8.74 2.19
N LYS A 40 1.35 9.68 3.06
CA LYS A 40 0.68 9.36 4.33
C LYS A 40 -0.62 8.60 4.07
N ASP A 41 -1.38 9.03 3.07
CA ASP A 41 -2.63 8.38 2.68
C ASP A 41 -2.40 6.95 2.16
N LEU A 42 -1.42 6.76 1.27
CA LEU A 42 -1.11 5.43 0.74
C LEU A 42 -0.74 4.45 1.87
N ILE A 43 0.12 4.87 2.80
CA ILE A 43 0.54 4.02 3.94
C ILE A 43 -0.67 3.68 4.82
N ARG A 44 -1.59 4.62 5.04
CA ARG A 44 -2.84 4.37 5.78
C ARG A 44 -3.71 3.34 5.11
N GLN A 45 -3.88 3.41 3.79
CA GLN A 45 -4.65 2.42 3.06
C GLN A 45 -3.98 1.03 3.09
N MET A 46 -2.65 0.96 2.98
CA MET A 46 -1.91 -0.31 3.03
C MET A 46 -1.97 -1.00 4.40
N LEU A 47 -2.02 -0.21 5.48
CA LEU A 47 -2.14 -0.70 6.86
C LEU A 47 -3.61 -0.84 7.33
N GLU A 48 -4.57 -0.84 6.40
CA GLU A 48 -5.98 -1.06 6.70
C GLU A 48 -6.20 -2.47 7.28
N PRO A 49 -6.81 -2.61 8.48
CA PRO A 49 -6.99 -3.90 9.14
C PRO A 49 -7.97 -4.82 8.40
N ASP A 50 -9.03 -4.26 7.82
CA ASP A 50 -10.01 -5.04 7.06
C ASP A 50 -9.47 -5.37 5.66
N ALA A 51 -9.28 -6.66 5.40
CA ALA A 51 -8.76 -7.15 4.13
C ALA A 51 -9.63 -6.76 2.92
N ASN A 52 -10.94 -6.59 3.10
CA ASN A 52 -11.85 -6.19 2.02
C ASN A 52 -11.72 -4.70 1.68
N LYS A 53 -11.33 -3.88 2.67
CA LYS A 53 -11.09 -2.44 2.49
C LYS A 53 -9.67 -2.14 2.05
N ARG A 54 -8.73 -3.04 2.35
CA ARG A 54 -7.33 -2.94 1.94
C ARG A 54 -7.22 -2.91 0.41
N PRO A 55 -6.47 -1.95 -0.17
CA PRO A 55 -6.34 -1.87 -1.62
C PRO A 55 -5.59 -3.08 -2.16
N THR A 56 -6.04 -3.58 -3.31
CA THR A 56 -5.27 -4.55 -4.10
C THR A 56 -4.01 -3.88 -4.65
N ILE A 57 -3.01 -4.70 -5.02
CA ILE A 57 -1.77 -4.18 -5.63
C ILE A 57 -2.03 -3.30 -6.86
N THR A 58 -3.04 -3.65 -7.66
CA THR A 58 -3.46 -2.87 -8.83
C THR A 58 -4.01 -1.48 -8.45
N LYS A 59 -4.69 -1.35 -7.31
CA LYS A 59 -5.15 -0.06 -6.79
C LYS A 59 -3.98 0.75 -6.22
N VAL A 60 -3.07 0.10 -5.48
CA VAL A 60 -1.85 0.71 -4.94
C VAL A 60 -1.01 1.34 -6.06
N LEU A 61 -0.74 0.61 -7.15
CA LEU A 61 0.03 1.10 -8.29
C LEU A 61 -0.62 2.30 -9.01
N ARG A 62 -1.93 2.49 -8.83
CA ARG A 62 -2.69 3.62 -9.38
C ARG A 62 -2.82 4.80 -8.41
N HIS A 63 -2.24 4.69 -7.21
CA HIS A 63 -2.33 5.74 -6.19
C HIS A 63 -1.58 7.00 -6.65
N PRO A 64 -2.11 8.22 -6.40
CA PRO A 64 -1.48 9.47 -6.78
C PRO A 64 -0.01 9.56 -6.38
N TRP A 65 0.34 9.14 -5.15
CA TRP A 65 1.75 9.11 -4.70
C TRP A 65 2.71 8.38 -5.65
N LEU A 66 2.29 7.28 -6.28
CA LEU A 66 3.11 6.55 -7.27
C LEU A 66 2.98 7.10 -8.68
N ARG A 67 1.87 7.78 -9.00
CA ARG A 67 1.60 8.32 -10.34
C ARG A 67 2.20 9.70 -10.54
N ASP A 68 2.42 10.46 -9.48
CA ASP A 68 2.89 11.85 -9.52
C ASP A 68 4.41 11.98 -9.66
N THR A 69 5.12 10.88 -9.92
CA THR A 69 6.48 10.92 -10.48
C THR A 69 6.36 11.29 -11.98
N SER A 70 6.04 12.55 -12.24
CA SER A 70 5.87 13.15 -13.56
C SER A 70 6.96 12.72 -14.57
N GLY A 71 6.54 12.14 -15.71
CA GLY A 71 7.40 12.05 -16.92
C GLY A 71 7.95 10.69 -17.34
N VAL A 72 7.67 9.57 -16.66
CA VAL A 72 8.09 8.24 -17.16
C VAL A 72 6.94 7.56 -17.91
N THR A 73 6.81 7.93 -19.18
CA THR A 73 6.13 7.14 -20.23
C THR A 73 6.80 5.78 -20.35
N GLY A 74 6.35 4.77 -19.59
CA GLY A 74 7.02 3.47 -19.69
C GLY A 74 6.34 2.24 -19.10
N ILE A 75 5.18 2.34 -18.47
CA ILE A 75 4.49 1.13 -17.97
C ILE A 75 3.02 1.15 -18.42
N SER A 76 2.82 0.93 -19.72
CA SER A 76 1.50 0.56 -20.24
C SER A 76 1.20 -0.86 -19.79
N LEU A 77 0.50 -1.01 -18.67
CA LEU A 77 -0.10 -2.28 -18.24
C LEU A 77 -1.30 -2.60 -19.15
N THR A 78 -1.04 -2.97 -20.41
CA THR A 78 -2.05 -3.66 -21.22
C THR A 78 -1.98 -5.15 -20.91
N ALA A 79 -2.80 -5.59 -19.97
CA ALA A 79 -3.07 -7.00 -19.80
C ALA A 79 -3.88 -7.48 -21.03
N LYS A 80 -3.19 -7.85 -22.12
CA LYS A 80 -3.77 -8.69 -23.17
C LYS A 80 -3.81 -10.12 -22.63
N THR A 81 -4.95 -10.49 -22.05
CA THR A 81 -5.30 -11.91 -21.92
C THR A 81 -5.45 -12.47 -23.33
N SER A 82 -4.41 -13.16 -23.79
CA SER A 82 -4.44 -13.97 -25.00
C SER A 82 -4.92 -15.35 -24.58
N ASN A 83 -6.24 -15.54 -24.61
CA ASN A 83 -6.83 -16.86 -24.43
C ASN A 83 -6.68 -17.62 -25.77
N VAL A 84 -5.55 -18.29 -25.95
CA VAL A 84 -5.36 -19.29 -27.00
C VAL A 84 -5.33 -20.65 -26.33
N VAL A 85 -6.24 -21.53 -26.75
CA VAL A 85 -6.10 -22.99 -26.94
C VAL A 85 -7.47 -23.64 -26.74
N GLY A 86 -7.99 -24.32 -27.78
CA GLY A 86 -9.13 -25.22 -27.61
C GLY A 86 -10.01 -25.54 -28.82
N LYS A 87 -9.55 -25.51 -30.08
CA LYS A 87 -10.27 -26.22 -31.16
C LYS A 87 -9.95 -27.72 -31.02
N LYS A 88 -10.86 -28.50 -30.42
CA LYS A 88 -10.89 -29.95 -30.60
C LYS A 88 -11.56 -30.28 -31.93
N LYS A 89 -10.89 -31.14 -32.71
CA LYS A 89 -11.47 -31.91 -33.81
C LYS A 89 -12.47 -32.92 -33.28
#